data_AF-A0A821NIA7-F1
#
_entry.id   AF-A0A821NIA7-F1
#
_cell.length_a   1.000
_cell.length_b   1.000
_cell.length_c   1.000
_cell.angle_alpha   90.00
_cell.angle_beta   90.00
_cell.angle_gamma   90.00
#
_symmetry.space_group_name_H-M   'P 1'
#
loop_
_entity.id
_entity.type
_entity.pdbx_description
1 polymer ?
#
loop_
_entity_poly.entity_id
_entity_poly.type
_entity_poly.pdbx_seq_one_letter_code
_entity_poly.pdbx_strand_id
1 'polypeptide(L)'
;LGISLQKYLDQLHLSRHSLLESPSYRRQLIRNVAVRLDQYFRVRPRIIIPKLTIFYLFIKLTYLINVFIQLICLHYFMNFNFDIKDIIERFIIYSNTVRHTSLQFPTNVLCDFIVRFLGKNKHRHTVQCVLPINIFNEKIFIFSYLWLILLFICTIYNLIVQWIIFFLFHRDIIDTRRRRIHRTLSKFTLEQKQNHEVIQIKDYQSSTKNFSQHYLQCDGILIIRLLDMNTDLVTMNDLMDDLWELYNGDPF
;
A
#
# COMPACT_ATOMS: atom_id res chain seq x y z
N LEU A 1 43.35 -9.96 -1.20
CA LEU A 1 42.52 -9.57 -0.03
C LEU A 1 41.01 -9.69 -0.27
N GLY A 2 40.44 -9.24 -1.39
CA GLY A 2 38.98 -9.23 -1.61
C GLY A 2 38.27 -10.60 -1.50
N ILE A 3 38.88 -11.68 -1.99
CA ILE A 3 38.25 -13.03 -2.04
C ILE A 3 38.14 -13.67 -0.64
N SER A 4 39.07 -13.36 0.28
CA SER A 4 39.01 -13.87 1.65
C SER A 4 38.00 -13.09 2.50
N LEU A 5 37.84 -11.79 2.23
CA LEU A 5 36.82 -10.97 2.88
C LEU A 5 35.41 -11.41 2.47
N GLN A 6 35.21 -11.71 1.18
CA GLN A 6 33.95 -12.21 0.65
C GLN A 6 33.53 -13.54 1.31
N LYS A 7 34.46 -14.50 1.42
CA LYS A 7 34.19 -15.77 2.12
C LYS A 7 33.81 -15.58 3.58
N TYR A 8 34.45 -14.63 4.27
CA TYR A 8 34.12 -14.32 5.67
C TYR A 8 32.73 -13.69 5.80
N LEU A 9 32.38 -12.79 4.87
CA LEU A 9 31.05 -12.18 4.77
C LEU A 9 29.97 -13.22 4.49
N ASP A 10 30.20 -14.12 3.56
CA ASP A 10 29.28 -15.21 3.21
C ASP A 10 29.07 -16.15 4.41
N GLN A 11 30.14 -16.46 5.15
CA GLN A 11 30.08 -17.31 6.34
C GLN A 11 29.33 -16.63 7.49
N LEU A 12 29.52 -15.31 7.68
CA LEU A 12 28.74 -14.49 8.62
C LEU A 12 27.26 -14.41 8.24
N HIS A 13 26.94 -14.28 6.95
CA HIS A 13 25.57 -14.30 6.45
C HIS A 13 24.91 -15.66 6.70
N LEU A 14 25.63 -16.76 6.46
CA LEU A 14 25.13 -18.12 6.69
C LEU A 14 24.86 -18.37 8.19
N SER A 15 25.77 -17.96 9.06
CA SER A 15 25.60 -18.06 10.51
C SER A 15 24.46 -17.19 11.03
N ARG A 16 24.25 -15.99 10.47
CA ARG A 16 23.11 -15.14 10.82
C ARG A 16 21.79 -15.77 10.40
N HIS A 17 21.75 -16.42 9.24
CA HIS A 17 20.55 -17.10 8.74
C HIS A 17 20.19 -18.32 9.58
N SER A 18 21.17 -19.14 9.96
CA SER A 18 20.94 -20.30 10.84
C SER A 18 20.57 -19.89 12.27
N LEU A 19 21.09 -18.77 12.78
CA LEU A 19 20.66 -18.21 14.06
C LEU A 19 19.22 -17.69 14.02
N LEU A 20 18.78 -17.08 12.91
CA LEU A 20 17.40 -16.63 12.73
C LEU A 20 16.40 -17.81 12.65
N GLU A 21 16.83 -18.98 12.18
CA GLU A 21 16.04 -20.21 12.19
C GLU A 21 15.89 -20.83 13.60
N SER A 22 16.80 -20.54 14.53
CA SER A 22 16.70 -21.06 15.89
C SER A 22 15.50 -20.42 16.63
N PRO A 23 14.55 -21.22 17.15
CA PRO A 23 13.34 -20.71 17.81
C PRO A 23 13.67 -19.88 19.07
N SER A 24 14.75 -20.22 19.77
CA SER A 24 15.21 -19.51 20.98
C SER A 24 15.74 -18.12 20.65
N TYR A 25 16.54 -17.99 19.58
CA TYR A 25 17.10 -16.71 19.15
C TYR A 25 16.02 -15.80 18.58
N ARG A 26 15.09 -16.36 17.79
CA ARG A 26 13.91 -15.62 17.29
C ARG A 26 13.11 -15.01 18.43
N ARG A 27 12.81 -15.80 19.47
CA ARG A 27 12.04 -15.31 20.63
C ARG A 27 12.79 -14.21 21.41
N GLN A 28 14.10 -14.35 21.58
CA GLN A 28 14.90 -13.32 22.23
C GLN A 28 14.98 -12.01 21.42
N LEU A 29 15.04 -12.11 20.09
CA LEU A 29 14.96 -10.94 19.20
C LEU A 29 13.61 -10.24 19.31
N ILE A 30 12.51 -11.00 19.27
CA ILE A 30 11.14 -10.47 19.42
C ILE A 30 11.00 -9.74 20.75
N ARG A 31 11.47 -10.35 21.84
CA ARG A 31 11.40 -9.73 23.17
C ARG A 31 12.23 -8.44 23.26
N ASN A 32 13.41 -8.40 22.63
CA ASN A 32 14.20 -7.17 22.55
C ASN A 32 13.48 -6.06 21.76
N VAL A 33 12.74 -6.41 20.71
CA VAL A 33 11.90 -5.46 19.97
C VAL A 33 10.72 -5.00 20.84
N ALA A 34 10.05 -5.92 21.54
CA ALA A 34 8.95 -5.62 22.46
C ALA A 34 9.37 -4.63 23.54
N VAL A 35 10.52 -4.84 24.20
CA VAL A 35 11.05 -3.94 25.24
C VAL A 35 11.34 -2.54 24.68
N ARG A 36 11.91 -2.43 23.49
CA ARG A 36 12.16 -1.11 22.86
C ARG A 36 10.86 -0.40 22.48
N LEU A 37 9.87 -1.15 21.98
CA LEU A 37 8.55 -0.62 21.68
C LEU A 37 7.82 -0.16 22.95
N ASP A 38 7.91 -0.93 24.03
CA ASP A 38 7.36 -0.56 25.33
C ASP A 38 7.98 0.75 25.86
N GLN A 39 9.30 0.85 25.85
CA GLN A 39 10.00 2.09 26.21
C GLN A 39 9.52 3.27 25.37
N TYR A 40 9.38 3.08 24.06
CA TYR A 40 8.87 4.12 23.16
C TYR A 40 7.42 4.52 23.49
N PHE A 41 6.53 3.56 23.76
CA PHE A 41 5.13 3.82 24.09
C PHE A 41 4.97 4.48 25.47
N ARG A 42 5.81 4.14 26.46
CA ARG A 42 5.77 4.72 27.82
C ARG A 42 6.37 6.13 27.89
N VAL A 43 7.50 6.37 27.23
CA VAL A 43 8.17 7.69 27.22
C VAL A 43 7.33 8.74 26.50
N ARG A 44 6.48 8.29 25.57
CA ARG A 44 5.68 9.19 24.76
C ARG A 44 4.56 9.84 25.59
N PRO A 45 4.53 11.19 25.70
CA PRO A 45 3.44 11.86 26.40
C PRO A 45 2.11 11.59 25.68
N ARG A 46 1.01 11.55 26.44
CA ARG A 46 -0.34 11.44 25.90
C ARG A 46 -0.66 12.69 25.07
N ILE A 47 -0.35 12.62 23.78
CA ILE A 47 -0.66 13.69 22.83
C ILE A 47 -1.99 13.33 22.17
N ILE A 48 -2.94 14.27 22.21
CA ILE A 48 -4.29 14.13 21.64
C ILE A 48 -4.23 13.89 20.11
N ILE A 49 -3.18 14.41 19.46
CA ILE A 49 -2.99 14.37 18.02
C ILE A 49 -1.96 13.29 17.62
N PRO A 50 -2.38 12.22 16.92
CA PRO A 50 -1.49 11.17 16.45
C PRO A 50 -0.68 11.62 15.22
N LYS A 51 0.49 12.21 15.47
CA LYS A 51 1.36 12.80 14.43
C LYS A 51 1.78 11.79 13.36
N LEU A 52 2.19 10.59 13.75
CA LEU A 52 2.66 9.57 12.81
C LEU A 52 1.53 9.09 11.91
N THR A 53 0.35 8.85 12.50
CA THR A 53 -0.84 8.43 11.77
C THR A 53 -1.30 9.47 10.78
N ILE A 54 -1.36 10.75 11.18
CA ILE A 54 -1.74 11.84 10.29
C ILE A 54 -0.75 11.96 9.13
N PHE A 55 0.55 11.92 9.42
CA PHE A 55 1.57 11.98 8.38
C PHE A 55 1.47 10.80 7.40
N TYR A 56 1.23 9.59 7.90
CA TYR A 56 1.04 8.41 7.07
C TYR A 56 -0.21 8.51 6.17
N LEU A 57 -1.33 8.95 6.72
CA LEU A 57 -2.56 9.18 5.95
C LEU A 57 -2.38 10.30 4.92
N PHE A 58 -1.63 11.35 5.26
CA PHE A 58 -1.29 12.43 4.33
C PHE A 58 -0.48 11.90 3.13
N ILE A 59 0.55 11.07 3.35
CA ILE A 59 1.30 10.45 2.26
C ILE A 59 0.39 9.63 1.34
N LYS A 60 -0.52 8.83 1.93
CA LYS A 60 -1.48 8.03 1.15
C LYS A 60 -2.44 8.91 0.34
N LEU A 61 -2.86 10.04 0.89
CA LEU A 61 -3.65 11.05 0.17
C LEU A 61 -2.83 11.67 -0.98
N THR A 62 -1.55 11.99 -0.77
CA THR A 62 -0.67 12.49 -1.82
C THR A 62 -0.53 11.50 -2.98
N TYR A 63 -0.49 10.19 -2.71
CA TYR A 63 -0.52 9.18 -3.78
C TYR A 63 -1.81 9.21 -4.59
N LEU A 64 -2.96 9.37 -3.93
CA LEU A 64 -4.24 9.50 -4.61
C LEU A 64 -4.29 10.75 -5.49
N ILE A 65 -3.84 11.88 -4.95
CA ILE A 65 -3.76 13.16 -5.68
C ILE A 65 -2.81 13.03 -6.89
N ASN A 66 -1.68 12.36 -6.73
CA ASN A 66 -0.72 12.15 -7.81
C ASN A 66 -1.35 11.36 -8.97
N VAL A 67 -1.99 10.23 -8.69
CA VAL A 67 -2.67 9.43 -9.73
C VAL A 67 -3.81 10.23 -10.37
N PHE A 68 -4.56 11.00 -9.58
CA PHE A 68 -5.64 11.85 -10.09
C PHE A 68 -5.13 12.95 -11.04
N ILE A 69 -4.04 13.63 -10.70
CA ILE A 69 -3.42 14.64 -11.57
C ILE A 69 -2.92 13.98 -12.86
N GLN A 70 -2.25 12.82 -12.78
CA GLN A 70 -1.80 12.08 -13.96
C GLN A 70 -2.97 11.69 -14.88
N LEU A 71 -4.10 11.27 -14.29
CA LEU A 71 -5.30 10.93 -15.04
C LEU A 71 -5.90 12.16 -15.76
N ILE A 72 -5.97 13.32 -15.08
CA ILE A 72 -6.43 14.57 -15.71
C ILE A 72 -5.50 15.02 -16.82
N CYS A 73 -4.18 15.01 -16.58
CA CYS A 73 -3.20 15.39 -17.59
C CYS A 73 -3.32 14.51 -18.84
N LEU A 74 -3.45 13.20 -18.66
CA LEU A 74 -3.59 12.27 -19.78
C LEU A 74 -4.93 12.41 -20.50
N HIS A 75 -6.02 12.67 -19.75
CA HIS A 75 -7.33 12.94 -20.34
C HIS A 75 -7.30 14.19 -21.22
N TYR A 76 -6.74 15.30 -20.71
CA TYR A 76 -6.60 16.53 -21.47
C TYR A 76 -5.69 16.36 -22.69
N PHE A 77 -4.59 15.62 -22.54
CA PHE A 77 -3.67 15.34 -23.63
C PHE A 77 -4.33 14.57 -24.78
N MET A 78 -5.18 13.59 -24.47
CA MET A 78 -5.82 12.73 -25.47
C MET A 78 -7.11 13.33 -26.05
N ASN A 79 -7.75 14.28 -25.36
CA ASN A 79 -8.93 15.03 -25.79
C ASN A 79 -10.10 14.14 -26.28
N PHE A 80 -10.49 13.15 -25.48
CA PHE A 80 -11.64 12.26 -25.73
C PHE A 80 -12.71 12.45 -24.65
N ASN A 81 -13.97 12.10 -24.94
CA ASN A 81 -15.02 12.17 -23.92
C ASN A 81 -14.86 11.06 -22.89
N PHE A 82 -15.31 11.26 -21.65
CA PHE A 82 -15.32 10.21 -20.62
C PHE A 82 -16.26 9.02 -20.93
N ASP A 83 -16.85 8.95 -22.13
CA ASP A 83 -17.70 7.84 -22.51
C ASP A 83 -16.87 6.57 -22.73
N ILE A 84 -17.32 5.48 -22.12
CA ILE A 84 -16.71 4.15 -22.27
C ILE A 84 -16.78 3.71 -23.73
N LYS A 85 -17.81 4.14 -24.48
CA LYS A 85 -17.95 3.86 -25.91
C LYS A 85 -16.78 4.42 -26.72
N ASP A 86 -16.39 5.66 -26.47
CA ASP A 86 -15.26 6.32 -27.15
C ASP A 86 -13.94 5.59 -26.86
N ILE A 87 -13.76 5.11 -25.63
CA ILE A 87 -12.58 4.34 -25.24
C ILE A 87 -12.55 2.99 -25.97
N ILE A 88 -13.68 2.28 -26.03
CA ILE A 88 -13.79 0.98 -26.70
C ILE A 88 -13.58 1.12 -28.22
N GLU A 89 -14.21 2.12 -28.84
CA GLU A 89 -14.06 2.38 -30.27
C GLU A 89 -12.60 2.67 -30.64
N ARG A 90 -11.90 3.46 -29.83
CA ARG A 90 -10.49 3.78 -30.03
C ARG A 90 -9.56 2.61 -29.71
N PHE A 91 -9.95 1.71 -28.80
CA PHE A 91 -9.18 0.51 -28.50
C PHE A 91 -9.22 -0.49 -29.67
N ILE A 92 -10.41 -0.75 -30.24
CA ILE A 92 -10.61 -1.72 -31.31
C ILE A 92 -9.81 -1.33 -32.56
N ILE A 93 -8.93 -2.23 -33.02
CA ILE A 93 -8.08 -2.00 -34.20
C ILE A 93 -8.88 -2.19 -35.49
N TYR A 94 -9.83 -3.14 -35.49
CA TYR A 94 -10.61 -3.58 -36.64
C TYR A 94 -12.06 -3.15 -36.48
N SER A 95 -12.42 -2.00 -37.06
CA SER A 95 -13.82 -1.62 -37.28
C SER A 95 -14.05 -1.45 -38.77
N ASN A 96 -15.20 -1.91 -39.27
CA ASN A 96 -15.66 -1.68 -40.64
C ASN A 96 -16.03 -0.21 -40.89
N THR A 97 -15.98 0.65 -39.86
CA THR A 97 -16.22 2.09 -39.99
C THR A 97 -14.94 2.82 -40.41
N VAL A 98 -15.11 3.83 -41.27
CA VAL A 98 -14.02 4.74 -41.66
C VAL A 98 -13.41 5.32 -40.39
N ARG A 99 -12.14 4.99 -40.13
CA ARG A 99 -11.43 5.48 -38.96
C ARG A 99 -11.27 6.99 -39.10
N HIS A 100 -12.05 7.77 -38.36
CA HIS A 100 -11.82 9.20 -38.26
C HIS A 100 -10.46 9.39 -37.59
N THR A 101 -9.50 9.96 -38.34
CA THR A 101 -8.18 10.27 -37.80
C THR A 101 -8.35 11.14 -36.58
N SER A 102 -7.81 10.70 -35.44
CA SER A 102 -7.86 11.53 -34.24
C SER A 102 -7.10 12.84 -34.52
N LEU A 103 -7.66 13.97 -34.09
CA LEU A 103 -7.04 15.27 -34.31
C LEU A 103 -5.67 15.36 -33.61
N GLN A 104 -5.56 14.67 -32.47
CA GLN A 104 -4.37 14.63 -31.63
C GLN A 104 -3.30 13.66 -32.16
N PHE A 105 -3.72 12.51 -32.71
CA PHE A 105 -2.86 11.51 -33.32
C PHE A 105 -3.26 11.28 -34.80
N PRO A 106 -2.93 12.21 -35.72
CA PRO A 106 -3.16 12.00 -37.15
C PRO A 106 -2.33 10.83 -37.68
N THR A 107 -2.99 9.89 -38.35
CA THR A 107 -2.30 8.78 -39.06
C THR A 107 -1.87 9.18 -40.47
N ASN A 108 -2.50 10.21 -41.03
CA ASN A 108 -2.20 10.76 -42.35
C ASN A 108 -1.95 12.27 -42.21
N VAL A 109 -0.88 12.76 -42.82
CA VAL A 109 -0.52 14.19 -42.83
C VAL A 109 -0.23 14.64 -44.26
N LEU A 110 -0.45 15.93 -44.54
CA LEU A 110 -0.05 16.54 -45.81
C LEU A 110 1.33 17.17 -45.65
N CYS A 111 2.28 16.75 -46.46
CA CYS A 111 3.65 17.25 -46.46
C CYS A 111 3.89 18.09 -47.72
N ASP A 112 4.38 19.30 -47.51
CA ASP A 112 4.74 20.22 -48.59
C ASP A 112 6.22 20.14 -48.92
N PHE A 113 6.52 19.86 -50.18
CA PHE A 113 7.86 19.83 -50.72
C PHE A 113 8.05 20.93 -51.75
N ILE A 114 9.18 21.62 -51.69
CA ILE A 114 9.56 22.64 -52.67
C ILE A 114 10.60 22.03 -53.61
N VAL A 115 10.21 21.78 -54.86
CA VAL A 115 11.10 21.22 -55.88
C VAL A 115 11.62 22.37 -56.75
N ARG A 116 12.92 22.38 -57.03
CA ARG A 116 13.57 23.34 -57.94
C ARG A 116 13.88 22.63 -59.25
N PHE A 117 13.38 23.17 -60.36
CA PHE A 117 13.74 22.73 -61.71
C PHE A 117 14.79 23.68 -62.31
N LEU A 118 15.78 23.15 -63.04
CA LEU A 118 16.79 23.98 -63.72
C LEU A 118 16.10 24.96 -64.68
N GLY A 119 16.31 26.26 -64.48
CA GLY A 119 15.77 27.33 -65.32
C GLY A 119 14.33 27.79 -65.01
N LYS A 120 13.67 27.28 -63.94
CA LYS A 120 12.28 27.66 -63.60
C LYS A 120 12.08 28.03 -62.13
N ASN A 121 11.01 28.79 -61.86
CA ASN A 121 10.59 29.23 -60.52
C ASN A 121 10.30 28.04 -59.58
N LYS A 122 10.44 28.26 -58.27
CA LYS A 122 10.17 27.25 -57.22
C LYS A 122 8.70 26.84 -57.24
N HIS A 123 8.40 25.55 -57.36
CA HIS A 123 7.04 25.01 -57.29
C HIS A 123 6.83 24.21 -56.00
N ARG A 124 5.70 24.44 -55.32
CA ARG A 124 5.28 23.72 -54.11
C ARG A 124 4.39 22.55 -54.51
N HIS A 125 4.72 21.36 -54.03
CA HIS A 125 3.93 20.15 -54.18
C HIS A 125 3.49 19.65 -52.81
N THR A 126 2.22 19.30 -52.68
CA THR A 126 1.66 18.72 -51.45
C THR A 126 1.38 17.25 -51.71
N VAL A 127 1.90 16.36 -50.85
CA VAL A 127 1.66 14.92 -50.92
C VAL A 127 1.13 14.40 -49.58
N GLN A 128 0.41 13.28 -49.62
CA GLN A 128 -0.08 12.62 -48.42
C GLN A 128 0.99 11.66 -47.90
N CYS A 129 1.37 11.82 -46.63
CA CYS A 129 2.28 10.93 -45.90
C CYS A 129 1.51 10.16 -44.83
N VAL A 130 1.91 8.91 -44.60
CA VAL A 130 1.38 8.06 -43.54
C VAL A 130 2.35 8.08 -42.35
N LEU A 131 1.81 8.19 -41.14
CA LEU A 131 2.56 8.33 -39.89
C LEU A 131 2.29 7.13 -38.96
N PRO A 132 2.95 5.97 -39.19
CA PRO A 132 2.68 4.75 -38.42
C PRO A 132 3.10 4.85 -36.95
N ILE A 133 3.98 5.77 -36.60
CA ILE A 133 4.35 6.02 -35.19
C ILE A 133 3.16 6.52 -34.36
N ASN A 134 2.23 7.25 -34.99
CA ASN A 134 1.17 7.92 -34.26
C ASN A 134 0.04 6.98 -33.87
N ILE A 135 -0.22 5.96 -34.68
CA ILE A 135 -1.13 4.87 -34.31
C ILE A 135 -0.55 4.06 -33.14
N PHE A 136 0.78 3.88 -33.06
CA PHE A 136 1.40 3.23 -31.91
C PHE A 136 1.23 4.07 -30.63
N ASN A 137 1.47 5.38 -30.72
CA ASN A 137 1.25 6.32 -29.62
C ASN A 137 -0.20 6.32 -29.14
N GLU A 138 -1.18 6.39 -30.05
CA GLU A 138 -2.60 6.33 -29.68
C GLU A 138 -2.91 5.09 -28.82
N LYS A 139 -2.36 3.92 -29.17
CA LYS A 139 -2.61 2.67 -28.42
C LYS A 139 -1.92 2.63 -27.07
N ILE A 140 -0.66 3.04 -26.97
CA ILE A 140 0.06 3.03 -25.69
C ILE A 140 -0.53 4.02 -24.68
N PHE A 141 -1.03 5.18 -25.15
CA PHE A 141 -1.70 6.13 -24.29
C PHE A 141 -3.07 5.64 -23.80
N ILE A 142 -3.86 4.96 -24.64
CA ILE A 142 -5.12 4.33 -24.21
C ILE A 142 -4.84 3.23 -23.16
N PHE A 143 -3.83 2.40 -23.39
CA PHE A 143 -3.43 1.37 -22.41
C PHE A 143 -3.01 2.00 -21.08
N SER A 144 -2.18 3.05 -21.13
CA SER A 144 -1.74 3.79 -19.94
C SER A 144 -2.92 4.45 -19.20
N TYR A 145 -3.92 4.95 -19.93
CA TYR A 145 -5.12 5.54 -19.35
C TYR A 145 -5.95 4.51 -18.57
N LEU A 146 -6.21 3.34 -19.17
CA LEU A 146 -6.90 2.24 -18.49
C LEU A 146 -6.12 1.76 -17.25
N TRP A 147 -4.80 1.69 -17.38
CA TRP A 147 -3.91 1.33 -16.26
C TRP A 147 -3.99 2.36 -15.12
N LEU A 148 -3.99 3.66 -15.42
CA LEU A 148 -4.14 4.71 -14.41
C LEU A 148 -5.51 4.67 -13.72
N ILE A 149 -6.59 4.34 -14.43
CA ILE A 149 -7.91 4.13 -13.81
C ILE A 149 -7.87 2.96 -12.81
N LEU A 150 -7.27 1.83 -13.21
CA LEU A 150 -7.11 0.68 -12.32
C LEU A 150 -6.31 1.07 -11.06
N LEU A 151 -5.15 1.74 -11.24
CA LEU A 151 -4.34 2.24 -10.14
C LEU A 151 -5.10 3.20 -9.24
N PHE A 152 -5.91 4.10 -9.81
CA PHE A 152 -6.76 5.02 -9.05
C PHE A 152 -7.74 4.26 -8.16
N ILE A 153 -8.45 3.26 -8.70
CA ILE A 153 -9.38 2.41 -7.93
C ILE A 153 -8.63 1.66 -6.82
N CYS A 154 -7.47 1.07 -7.12
CA CYS A 154 -6.66 0.36 -6.12
C CYS A 154 -6.16 1.29 -5.01
N THR A 155 -5.75 2.52 -5.33
CA THR A 155 -5.30 3.51 -4.33
C THR A 155 -6.45 4.01 -3.46
N ILE A 156 -7.65 4.22 -4.02
CA ILE A 156 -8.86 4.53 -3.27
C ILE A 156 -9.20 3.39 -2.31
N TYR A 157 -9.23 2.15 -2.81
CA TYR A 157 -9.50 0.98 -1.97
C TYR A 157 -8.48 0.86 -0.83
N ASN A 158 -7.19 1.07 -1.13
CA ASN A 158 -6.14 1.09 -0.12
C ASN A 158 -6.42 2.15 0.96
N LEU A 159 -6.63 3.41 0.56
CA LEU A 159 -6.85 4.51 1.49
C LEU A 159 -8.13 4.33 2.32
N ILE A 160 -9.27 4.08 1.66
CA ILE A 160 -10.58 4.03 2.32
C ILE A 160 -10.75 2.72 3.09
N VAL A 161 -10.67 1.58 2.40
CA VAL A 161 -11.02 0.29 3.00
C VAL A 161 -9.94 -0.18 3.95
N GLN A 162 -8.67 -0.09 3.54
CA GLN A 162 -7.62 -0.60 4.42
C GLN A 162 -7.33 0.37 5.56
N TRP A 163 -7.21 1.68 5.33
CA TRP A 163 -6.73 2.61 6.37
C TRP A 163 -7.84 3.37 7.10
N ILE A 164 -8.72 4.06 6.39
CA ILE A 164 -9.75 4.90 7.02
C ILE A 164 -10.75 4.03 7.80
N ILE A 165 -11.31 2.99 7.17
CA ILE A 165 -12.23 2.06 7.85
C ILE A 165 -11.52 1.39 9.03
N PHE A 166 -10.27 0.97 8.86
CA PHE A 166 -9.52 0.43 9.99
C PHE A 166 -9.40 1.44 11.12
N PHE A 167 -8.92 2.66 10.92
CA PHE A 167 -8.78 3.59 12.05
C PHE A 167 -10.12 3.95 12.71
N LEU A 168 -11.21 3.97 11.93
CA LEU A 168 -12.56 4.22 12.44
C LEU A 168 -13.11 3.03 13.26
N PHE A 169 -13.02 1.80 12.75
CA PHE A 169 -13.59 0.60 13.37
C PHE A 169 -12.65 -0.12 14.34
N HIS A 170 -11.34 0.09 14.25
CA HIS A 170 -10.36 -0.66 15.01
C HIS A 170 -10.24 -0.22 16.48
N ARG A 171 -10.89 0.89 16.87
CA ARG A 171 -11.20 1.11 18.28
C ARG A 171 -11.96 -0.08 18.91
N ASP A 172 -12.66 -0.88 18.10
CA ASP A 172 -13.49 -2.00 18.54
C ASP A 172 -12.94 -3.40 18.14
N ILE A 173 -12.02 -3.51 17.16
CA ILE A 173 -11.59 -4.81 16.56
C ILE A 173 -10.37 -5.49 17.23
N ILE A 174 -9.35 -4.75 17.73
CA ILE A 174 -8.24 -5.37 18.53
C ILE A 174 -8.87 -6.14 19.69
N ASP A 175 -9.92 -5.57 20.26
CA ASP A 175 -10.66 -6.13 21.37
C ASP A 175 -11.35 -7.45 20.96
N THR A 176 -11.92 -7.57 19.76
CA THR A 176 -12.60 -8.81 19.31
C THR A 176 -11.65 -9.95 18.94
N ARG A 177 -10.51 -9.68 18.29
CA ARG A 177 -9.53 -10.72 17.91
C ARG A 177 -8.88 -11.34 19.16
N ARG A 178 -8.51 -10.50 20.13
CA ARG A 178 -7.93 -10.96 21.40
C ARG A 178 -8.95 -11.63 22.30
N ARG A 179 -10.21 -11.14 22.34
CA ARG A 179 -11.35 -11.84 22.95
C ARG A 179 -11.49 -13.28 22.44
N ARG A 180 -11.25 -13.53 21.15
CA ARG A 180 -11.38 -14.88 20.57
C ARG A 180 -10.26 -15.81 21.03
N ILE A 181 -9.01 -15.35 21.03
CA ILE A 181 -7.86 -16.13 21.49
C ILE A 181 -7.97 -16.43 22.99
N HIS A 182 -8.30 -15.42 23.81
CA HIS A 182 -8.45 -15.61 25.25
C HIS A 182 -9.65 -16.49 25.62
N ARG A 183 -10.76 -16.45 24.86
CA ARG A 183 -11.88 -17.38 25.07
C ARG A 183 -11.50 -18.82 24.74
N THR A 184 -10.66 -19.06 23.75
CA THR A 184 -10.20 -20.41 23.41
C THR A 184 -9.25 -20.94 24.49
N LEU A 185 -8.28 -20.12 24.93
CA LEU A 185 -7.35 -20.45 26.01
C LEU A 185 -8.05 -20.61 27.36
N SER A 186 -9.00 -19.74 27.70
CA SER A 186 -9.78 -19.86 28.93
C SER A 186 -10.65 -21.12 28.89
N LYS A 187 -11.30 -21.45 27.76
CA LYS A 187 -12.05 -22.71 27.62
C LYS A 187 -11.19 -23.96 27.83
N PHE A 188 -9.96 -23.96 27.33
CA PHE A 188 -8.99 -25.03 27.63
C PHE A 188 -8.61 -25.09 29.13
N THR A 189 -8.68 -23.98 29.84
CA THR A 189 -8.35 -23.88 31.28
C THR A 189 -9.58 -24.10 32.19
N LEU A 190 -10.79 -24.00 31.63
CA LEU A 190 -12.08 -24.01 32.33
C LEU A 190 -12.71 -25.38 32.52
N GLU A 191 -12.09 -26.47 32.05
CA GLU A 191 -12.46 -27.81 32.52
C GLU A 191 -12.24 -28.00 34.05
N GLN A 192 -11.67 -27.02 34.76
CA GLN A 192 -11.38 -27.11 36.19
C GLN A 192 -12.11 -26.15 37.16
N LYS A 193 -12.82 -25.08 36.77
CA LYS A 193 -13.39 -24.14 37.78
C LYS A 193 -14.64 -23.37 37.30
N GLN A 194 -15.79 -23.64 37.91
CA GLN A 194 -17.11 -23.37 37.32
C GLN A 194 -17.84 -22.07 37.74
N ASN A 195 -17.30 -21.17 38.56
CA ASN A 195 -18.08 -20.02 39.06
C ASN A 195 -17.48 -18.61 38.83
N HIS A 196 -16.33 -18.47 38.16
CA HIS A 196 -15.62 -17.19 38.02
C HIS A 196 -15.71 -16.52 36.63
N GLU A 197 -16.52 -17.05 35.71
CA GLU A 197 -16.45 -16.69 34.29
C GLU A 197 -17.07 -15.34 33.90
N VAL A 198 -18.16 -14.90 34.54
CA VAL A 198 -18.92 -13.73 34.06
C VAL A 198 -18.26 -12.38 34.45
N ILE A 199 -17.57 -12.32 35.59
CA ILE A 199 -16.88 -11.11 36.07
C ILE A 199 -15.59 -10.88 35.26
N GLN A 200 -14.82 -11.94 34.98
CA GLN A 200 -13.55 -11.84 34.24
C GLN A 200 -13.72 -11.30 32.82
N ILE A 201 -14.84 -11.56 32.14
CA ILE A 201 -15.05 -11.11 30.75
C ILE A 201 -15.23 -9.59 30.66
N LYS A 202 -15.88 -8.95 31.64
CA LYS A 202 -16.05 -7.49 31.66
C LYS A 202 -14.75 -6.76 32.03
N ASP A 203 -14.01 -7.28 33.00
CA ASP A 203 -12.72 -6.70 33.42
C ASP A 203 -11.67 -6.84 32.31
N TYR A 204 -11.69 -7.95 31.58
CA TYR A 204 -10.84 -8.18 30.41
C TYR A 204 -11.10 -7.16 29.29
N GLN A 205 -12.37 -6.90 28.96
CA GLN A 205 -12.74 -5.90 27.95
C GLN A 205 -12.30 -4.48 28.33
N SER A 206 -12.43 -4.13 29.61
CA SER A 206 -11.96 -2.84 30.12
C SER A 206 -10.43 -2.73 30.03
N SER A 207 -9.71 -3.81 30.36
CA SER A 207 -8.26 -3.87 30.34
C SER A 207 -7.68 -3.84 28.93
N THR A 208 -8.29 -4.56 27.97
CA THR A 208 -7.89 -4.52 26.55
C THR A 208 -8.15 -3.15 25.93
N LYS A 209 -9.26 -2.51 26.30
CA LYS A 209 -9.57 -1.14 25.89
C LYS A 209 -8.56 -0.15 26.47
N ASN A 210 -8.17 -0.30 27.74
CA ASN A 210 -7.14 0.55 28.34
C ASN A 210 -5.77 0.37 27.69
N PHE A 211 -5.37 -0.86 27.42
CA PHE A 211 -4.14 -1.15 26.67
C PHE A 211 -4.14 -0.51 25.28
N SER A 212 -5.23 -0.65 24.53
CA SER A 212 -5.34 -0.05 23.19
C SER A 212 -5.37 1.48 23.24
N GLN A 213 -6.19 2.07 24.12
CA GLN A 213 -6.43 3.52 24.14
C GLN A 213 -5.36 4.32 24.87
N HIS A 214 -4.83 3.80 25.98
CA HIS A 214 -3.91 4.53 26.85
C HIS A 214 -2.45 4.17 26.60
N TYR A 215 -2.15 2.89 26.40
CA TYR A 215 -0.79 2.40 26.21
C TYR A 215 -0.35 2.48 24.74
N LEU A 216 -1.06 1.80 23.83
CA LEU A 216 -0.69 1.78 22.40
C LEU A 216 -0.98 3.11 21.68
N GLN A 217 -2.15 3.71 21.95
CA GLN A 217 -2.65 4.91 21.26
C GLN A 217 -2.73 4.71 19.72
N CYS A 218 -3.22 5.71 18.99
CA CYS A 218 -3.44 5.56 17.53
C CYS A 218 -2.13 5.29 16.75
N ASP A 219 -1.04 5.93 17.16
CA ASP A 219 0.27 5.75 16.49
C ASP A 219 0.92 4.39 16.81
N GLY A 220 0.76 3.86 18.02
CA GLY A 220 1.21 2.51 18.31
C GLY A 220 0.40 1.47 17.54
N ILE A 221 -0.92 1.66 17.41
CA ILE A 221 -1.76 0.82 16.55
C ILE A 221 -1.29 0.85 15.09
N LEU A 222 -0.90 2.02 14.57
CA LEU A 222 -0.31 2.11 13.22
C LEU A 222 0.99 1.32 13.12
N ILE A 223 1.95 1.51 14.04
CA ILE A 223 3.24 0.79 14.03
C ILE A 223 3.01 -0.72 14.07
N ILE A 224 2.14 -1.15 14.97
CA ILE A 224 1.78 -2.55 15.14
C ILE A 224 1.15 -3.13 13.89
N ARG A 225 0.28 -2.38 13.21
CA ARG A 225 -0.26 -2.82 11.93
C ARG A 225 0.80 -2.88 10.83
N LEU A 226 1.70 -1.90 10.77
CA LEU A 226 2.80 -1.92 9.81
C LEU A 226 3.68 -3.15 10.03
N LEU A 227 3.92 -3.55 11.28
CA LEU A 227 4.62 -4.79 11.61
C LEU A 227 3.84 -6.03 11.18
N ASP A 228 2.54 -6.11 11.47
CA ASP A 228 1.65 -7.23 11.09
C ASP A 228 1.58 -7.44 9.57
N MET A 229 1.63 -6.38 8.78
CA MET A 229 1.63 -6.49 7.31
C MET A 229 2.98 -6.93 6.72
N ASN A 230 4.08 -6.80 7.47
CA ASN A 230 5.44 -7.12 6.99
C ASN A 230 6.06 -8.33 7.69
N THR A 231 5.35 -8.95 8.65
CA THR A 231 5.87 -10.03 9.49
C THR A 231 4.88 -11.18 9.57
N ASP A 232 5.37 -12.39 9.83
CA ASP A 232 4.53 -13.57 10.01
C ASP A 232 3.59 -13.46 11.21
N LEU A 233 2.42 -14.10 11.08
CA LEU A 233 1.39 -14.13 12.11
C LEU A 233 1.90 -14.65 13.47
N VAL A 234 2.77 -15.66 13.47
CA VAL A 234 3.31 -16.26 14.70
C VAL A 234 4.16 -15.24 15.45
N THR A 235 5.10 -14.60 14.76
CA THR A 235 5.97 -13.56 15.33
C THR A 235 5.17 -12.38 15.83
N MET A 236 4.11 -11.99 15.12
CA MET A 236 3.25 -10.90 15.55
C MET A 236 2.46 -11.23 16.82
N ASN A 237 2.00 -12.47 16.97
CA ASN A 237 1.34 -12.93 18.20
C ASN A 237 2.32 -12.96 19.37
N ASP A 238 3.53 -13.51 19.18
CA ASP A 238 4.57 -13.53 20.21
C ASP A 238 4.91 -12.09 20.69
N LEU A 239 5.06 -11.15 19.75
CA LEU A 239 5.28 -9.73 20.05
C LEU A 239 4.12 -9.11 20.85
N MET A 240 2.89 -9.45 20.47
CA MET A 240 1.68 -8.96 21.12
C MET A 240 1.51 -9.46 22.55
N ASP A 241 1.95 -10.69 22.80
CA ASP A 241 1.93 -11.31 24.12
C ASP A 241 3.03 -10.71 25.00
N ASP A 242 4.26 -10.56 24.48
CA ASP A 242 5.36 -9.88 25.19
C ASP A 242 5.00 -8.43 25.57
N LEU A 243 4.39 -7.66 24.66
CA LEU A 243 3.93 -6.28 24.95
C LEU A 243 2.83 -6.24 26.02
N TRP A 244 1.97 -7.25 26.06
CA TRP A 244 0.91 -7.33 27.07
C TRP A 244 1.45 -7.73 28.45
N GLU A 245 2.41 -8.65 28.49
CA GLU A 245 3.14 -8.99 29.71
C GLU A 245 3.85 -7.76 30.28
N LEU A 246 4.58 -7.00 29.43
CA LEU A 246 5.27 -5.79 29.86
C LEU A 246 4.29 -4.72 30.36
N TYR A 247 3.12 -4.58 29.73
CA TYR A 247 2.08 -3.66 30.21
C TYR A 247 1.54 -4.03 31.60
N ASN A 248 1.35 -5.32 31.89
CA ASN A 248 0.83 -5.79 33.19
C ASN A 248 1.93 -5.93 34.27
N GLY A 249 3.16 -6.23 33.87
CA GLY A 249 4.28 -6.56 34.75
C GLY A 249 4.91 -5.35 35.43
N ASP A 250 4.84 -4.17 34.80
CA ASP A 250 5.30 -2.91 35.38
C ASP A 250 4.07 -2.04 35.72
N PRO A 251 3.43 -2.25 36.89
CA PRO A 251 2.50 -1.29 37.43
C PRO A 251 3.29 -0.02 37.74
N PHE A 252 2.69 1.13 37.42
CA PHE A 252 3.20 2.46 37.75
C PHE A 252 3.79 2.56 39.15
#